data_AF-A0A964D0S4-F1
#
_entry.id   AF-A0A964D0S4-F1
#
_cell.length_a   1.000
_cell.length_b   1.000
_cell.length_c   1.000
_cell.angle_alpha   90.00
_cell.angle_beta   90.00
_cell.angle_gamma   90.00
#
_symmetry.space_group_name_H-M   'P 1'
#
loop_
_entity.id
_entity.type
_entity.pdbx_description
1 polymer ?
#
loop_
_entity_poly.entity_id
_entity_poly.type
_entity_poly.pdbx_seq_one_letter_code
_entity_poly.pdbx_strand_id
1 'polypeptide(L)'
;MMLINVNSNSVVNIAEDVRGANTAATVSATTTVAVALAANANRANYSIYNAGPATVFLREGAVVTPAIHTTPIPSGFLWKEDFTSARYTGIISVITASGTASLQVSEGTLI
;
A
#
# COMPACT_ATOMS: atom_id res chain seq x y z
N MET A 1 11.58 -1.89 3.85
CA MET A 1 10.92 -1.19 2.74
C MET A 1 11.61 -1.39 1.41
N MET A 2 10.82 -1.64 0.37
CA MET A 2 11.29 -1.67 -1.02
C MET A 2 10.26 -1.04 -1.96
N LEU A 3 10.73 -0.18 -2.86
CA LEU A 3 9.94 0.40 -3.96
C LEU A 3 10.40 -0.27 -5.26
N ILE A 4 9.48 -0.93 -5.97
CA ILE A 4 9.77 -1.71 -7.17
C ILE A 4 9.07 -1.06 -8.35
N ASN A 5 9.80 -0.84 -9.44
CA ASN A 5 9.21 -0.40 -10.70
C ASN A 5 8.64 -1.63 -11.45
N VAL A 6 7.34 -1.61 -11.75
CA VAL A 6 6.63 -2.73 -12.39
C VAL A 6 6.14 -2.39 -13.81
N ASN A 7 6.53 -1.23 -14.34
CA ASN A 7 6.07 -0.71 -15.64
C ASN A 7 6.66 -1.43 -16.89
N SER A 8 7.06 -2.69 -16.78
CA SER A 8 7.66 -3.47 -17.85
C SER A 8 6.74 -4.58 -18.39
N ASN A 9 5.69 -4.24 -19.16
CA ASN A 9 4.87 -5.16 -20.00
C ASN A 9 4.44 -6.52 -19.39
N SER A 10 4.56 -6.69 -18.07
CA SER A 10 4.38 -7.96 -17.39
C SER A 10 3.02 -7.92 -16.76
N VAL A 11 2.19 -8.91 -17.08
CA VAL A 11 0.97 -9.20 -16.33
C VAL A 11 1.40 -9.33 -14.87
N VAL A 12 1.11 -8.30 -14.06
CA VAL A 12 1.45 -8.29 -12.64
C VAL A 12 0.52 -9.28 -11.97
N ASN A 13 0.90 -10.55 -11.97
CA ASN A 13 0.39 -11.49 -10.99
C ASN A 13 0.98 -11.04 -9.65
N ILE A 14 0.15 -10.38 -8.84
CA ILE A 14 0.39 -10.26 -7.41
C ILE A 14 0.27 -11.69 -6.87
N ALA A 15 1.34 -12.48 -7.05
CA ALA A 15 1.41 -13.83 -6.55
C ALA A 15 1.28 -13.75 -5.04
N GLU A 16 0.24 -14.39 -4.51
CA GLU A 16 0.02 -14.57 -3.08
C GLU A 16 1.30 -15.12 -2.45
N ASP A 17 1.85 -14.42 -1.46
CA ASP A 17 2.89 -14.99 -0.61
C ASP A 17 2.27 -16.16 0.15
N VAL A 18 2.75 -17.37 -0.10
CA VAL A 18 2.22 -18.66 0.38
C VAL A 18 2.38 -18.86 1.91
N ARG A 19 2.86 -17.83 2.63
CA ARG A 19 3.10 -17.86 4.08
C ARG A 19 1.86 -17.50 4.93
N GLY A 20 0.71 -17.25 4.31
CA GLY A 20 -0.57 -16.99 4.98
C GLY A 20 -1.69 -16.65 3.99
N ALA A 21 -2.93 -16.55 4.45
CA ALA A 21 -4.01 -16.01 3.63
C ALA A 21 -3.76 -14.50 3.41
N ASN A 22 -3.62 -14.09 2.15
CA ASN A 22 -3.50 -12.68 1.80
C ASN A 22 -4.90 -12.14 1.46
N THR A 23 -5.22 -10.96 1.98
CA THR A 23 -6.43 -10.25 1.59
C THR A 23 -6.07 -9.15 0.61
N ALA A 24 -6.57 -9.25 -0.62
CA ALA A 24 -6.39 -8.24 -1.65
C ALA A 24 -7.64 -7.35 -1.78
N ALA A 25 -7.42 -6.06 -2.01
CA ALA A 25 -8.49 -5.09 -2.24
C ALA A 25 -8.06 -4.00 -3.22
N THR A 26 -9.04 -3.27 -3.75
CA THR A 26 -8.80 -2.04 -4.53
C THR A 26 -9.17 -0.83 -3.69
N VAL A 27 -8.31 0.18 -3.68
CA VAL A 27 -8.54 1.46 -2.97
C VAL A 27 -8.38 2.62 -3.95
N SER A 28 -9.24 3.63 -3.84
CA SER A 28 -9.07 4.88 -4.58
C SER A 28 -8.39 5.92 -3.69
N ALA A 29 -7.22 6.39 -4.11
CA ALA A 29 -6.54 7.52 -3.50
C ALA A 29 -6.99 8.82 -4.19
N THR A 30 -7.29 9.84 -3.40
CA THR A 30 -7.74 11.15 -3.88
C THR A 30 -6.94 12.26 -3.18
N THR A 31 -7.30 13.52 -3.43
CA THR A 31 -6.72 14.68 -2.73
C THR A 31 -7.14 14.78 -1.27
N THR A 32 -8.11 13.98 -0.83
CA THR A 32 -8.39 13.73 0.58
C THR A 32 -7.77 12.41 1.01
N VAL A 33 -7.34 12.35 2.27
CA VAL A 33 -6.71 11.14 2.82
C VAL A 33 -7.68 9.96 2.75
N ALA A 34 -7.22 8.86 2.17
CA ALA A 34 -7.91 7.58 2.15
C ALA A 34 -7.15 6.54 3.00
N VAL A 35 -7.88 5.59 3.55
CA VAL A 35 -7.30 4.41 4.21
C VAL A 35 -6.98 3.37 3.14
N ALA A 36 -5.69 3.10 2.91
CA ALA A 36 -5.27 2.02 2.05
C ALA A 36 -5.41 0.66 2.75
N LEU A 37 -4.99 0.58 4.02
CA LEU A 37 -5.15 -0.58 4.86
C LEU A 37 -5.53 -0.15 6.27
N ALA A 38 -6.58 -0.76 6.84
CA ALA A 38 -7.02 -0.51 8.20
C ALA A 38 -5.97 -0.98 9.22
N ALA A 39 -6.12 -0.61 10.50
CA ALA A 39 -5.27 -1.17 11.54
C ALA A 39 -5.48 -2.68 11.65
N ASN A 40 -4.40 -3.45 11.71
CA ASN A 40 -4.44 -4.91 11.83
C ASN A 40 -3.33 -5.40 12.77
N ALA A 41 -3.73 -5.97 13.90
CA ALA A 41 -2.81 -6.53 14.90
C ALA A 41 -2.03 -7.76 14.39
N ASN A 42 -2.57 -8.46 13.39
CA ASN A 42 -2.01 -9.70 12.84
C ASN A 42 -1.26 -9.48 11.51
N ARG A 43 -0.97 -8.23 11.13
CA ARG A 43 -0.28 -7.92 9.87
C ARG A 43 1.13 -8.54 9.85
N ALA A 44 1.37 -9.42 8.89
CA ALA A 44 2.66 -10.07 8.63
C ALA A 44 3.48 -9.32 7.56
N ASN A 45 2.81 -8.79 6.55
CA ASN A 45 3.37 -8.01 5.46
C ASN A 45 2.26 -7.18 4.80
N TYR A 46 2.65 -6.22 3.96
CA TYR A 46 1.71 -5.58 3.06
C TYR A 46 2.38 -5.09 1.78
N SER A 47 1.55 -4.87 0.77
CA SER A 47 1.98 -4.28 -0.49
C SER A 47 0.91 -3.36 -1.09
N ILE A 48 1.37 -2.34 -1.80
CA ILE A 48 0.52 -1.33 -2.46
C ILE A 48 1.07 -1.06 -3.85
N TYR A 49 0.33 -1.45 -4.87
CA TYR A 49 0.63 -1.14 -6.26
C TYR A 49 -0.20 0.05 -6.74
N ASN A 50 0.47 1.06 -7.28
CA ASN A 50 -0.20 2.20 -7.90
C ASN A 50 -0.49 1.92 -9.39
N ALA A 51 -1.71 1.44 -9.66
CA ALA A 51 -2.21 1.22 -11.02
C ALA A 51 -2.79 2.51 -11.65
N GLY A 52 -2.87 3.59 -10.89
CA GLY A 52 -3.44 4.86 -11.32
C GLY A 52 -2.40 5.80 -11.95
N PRO A 53 -2.85 6.90 -12.59
CA PRO A 53 -1.97 7.83 -13.28
C PRO A 53 -1.28 8.85 -12.35
N ALA A 54 -1.83 9.11 -11.17
CA ALA A 54 -1.29 10.09 -10.23
C ALA A 54 -0.31 9.45 -9.24
N THR A 55 0.76 10.16 -8.87
CA THR A 55 1.64 9.75 -7.77
C THR A 55 0.87 9.78 -6.46
N VAL A 56 0.99 8.70 -5.68
CA VAL A 56 0.37 8.55 -4.37
C VAL A 56 1.42 8.72 -3.30
N PHE A 57 1.10 9.45 -2.24
CA PHE A 57 1.96 9.58 -1.07
C PHE A 57 1.38 8.76 0.08
N LEU A 58 2.22 7.89 0.65
CA LEU A 58 1.89 6.99 1.75
C LEU A 58 2.36 7.56 3.09
N ARG A 59 1.59 7.24 4.14
CA ARG A 59 2.00 7.38 5.54
C ARG A 59 1.53 6.18 6.36
N GLU A 60 2.40 5.73 7.26
CA GLU A 60 2.07 4.84 8.36
C GLU A 60 1.74 5.68 9.60
N GLY A 61 0.56 5.51 10.20
CA GLY A 61 0.18 6.15 11.47
C GLY A 61 -0.93 5.43 12.24
N ALA A 62 -1.04 5.69 13.55
CA ALA A 62 -2.12 5.11 14.36
C ALA A 62 -3.51 5.68 14.02
N VAL A 63 -3.55 6.87 13.42
CA VAL A 63 -4.79 7.60 13.06
C VAL A 63 -4.64 8.19 11.66
N VAL A 64 -5.72 8.15 10.89
CA VAL A 64 -5.82 8.82 9.59
C VAL A 64 -5.84 10.32 9.83
N THR A 65 -4.76 11.00 9.45
CA THR A 65 -4.67 12.45 9.56
C THR A 65 -4.12 13.02 8.25
N PRO A 66 -4.54 14.22 7.82
CA PRO A 66 -3.95 14.94 6.70
C PRO A 66 -2.54 15.50 7.02
N ALA A 67 -1.75 14.74 7.79
CA ALA A 67 -0.39 15.05 8.14
C ALA A 67 0.57 14.85 6.94
N ILE A 68 1.85 15.09 7.17
CA ILE A 68 2.93 15.00 6.16
C ILE A 68 2.99 13.55 5.61
N HIS A 69 2.54 13.32 4.37
CA HIS A 69 2.75 12.06 3.66
C HIS A 69 4.06 12.17 2.88
N THR A 70 5.06 11.36 3.24
CA THR A 70 6.44 11.55 2.76
C THR A 70 6.88 10.54 1.72
N THR A 71 6.19 9.41 1.61
CA THR A 71 6.65 8.27 0.79
C THR A 71 5.92 8.24 -0.55
N PRO A 72 6.54 8.67 -1.67
CA PRO A 72 5.89 8.63 -2.98
C PRO A 72 5.88 7.21 -3.55
N ILE A 73 4.76 6.84 -4.15
CA ILE A 73 4.55 5.65 -4.97
C ILE A 73 4.10 6.17 -6.35
N PRO A 74 5.03 6.35 -7.31
CA PRO A 74 4.68 6.80 -8.65
C PRO A 74 3.79 5.78 -9.38
N SER A 75 3.16 6.20 -10.47
CA SER A 75 2.37 5.31 -11.31
C SER A 75 3.20 4.12 -11.81
N GLY A 76 2.66 2.91 -11.70
CA GLY A 76 3.34 1.67 -12.11
C GLY A 76 4.35 1.13 -11.10
N PHE A 77 4.43 1.70 -9.89
CA PHE A 77 5.32 1.21 -8.83
C PHE A 77 4.57 0.44 -7.76
N LEU A 78 5.26 -0.55 -7.19
CA LEU A 78 4.84 -1.36 -6.06
C LEU A 78 5.66 -0.96 -4.82
N TRP A 79 4.97 -0.57 -3.77
CA TRP A 79 5.53 -0.46 -2.43
C TRP A 79 5.30 -1.77 -1.68
N LYS A 80 6.35 -2.29 -1.04
CA LYS A 80 6.26 -3.52 -0.23
C LYS A 80 7.00 -3.36 1.09
N GLU A 81 6.35 -3.81 2.16
CA GLU A 81 6.97 -3.97 3.48
C GLU A 81 6.84 -5.43 3.95
N ASP A 82 7.98 -6.07 4.17
CA ASP A 82 8.08 -7.36 4.85
C ASP A 82 8.67 -7.12 6.24
N PHE A 83 7.94 -7.46 7.30
CA PHE A 83 8.41 -7.25 8.67
C PHE A 83 9.34 -8.37 9.11
N THR A 84 10.63 -8.07 9.29
CA THR A 84 11.64 -9.03 9.77
C THR A 84 11.87 -8.99 11.28
N SER A 85 11.48 -7.89 11.95
CA SER A 85 11.75 -7.70 13.39
C SER A 85 10.57 -7.06 14.15
N ALA A 86 10.23 -5.82 13.83
CA ALA A 86 9.09 -5.11 14.42
C ALA A 86 7.98 -4.93 13.39
N ARG A 87 6.76 -5.31 13.76
CA ARG A 87 5.58 -5.27 12.86
C ARG A 87 4.87 -3.95 12.98
N TYR A 88 4.43 -3.40 11.85
CA TYR A 88 3.57 -2.24 11.83
C TYR A 88 2.09 -2.66 11.81
N THR A 89 1.37 -2.40 12.89
CA THR A 89 -0.05 -2.82 13.07
C THR A 89 -1.06 -1.69 12.89
N GLY A 90 -0.59 -0.46 12.69
CA GLY A 90 -1.44 0.72 12.55
C GLY A 90 -2.07 0.87 11.16
N ILE A 91 -2.64 2.05 10.90
CA ILE A 91 -3.29 2.37 9.64
C ILE A 91 -2.26 2.79 8.59
N ILE A 92 -2.48 2.37 7.35
CA ILE A 92 -1.71 2.85 6.21
C ILE A 92 -2.62 3.77 5.41
N SER A 93 -2.29 5.05 5.38
CA SER A 93 -3.07 6.09 4.70
C SER A 93 -2.36 6.58 3.45
N VAL A 94 -3.16 7.02 2.47
CA VAL A 94 -2.69 7.48 1.17
C VAL A 94 -3.39 8.76 0.74
N ILE A 95 -2.69 9.58 -0.02
CA ILE A 95 -3.20 10.83 -0.60
C ILE A 95 -2.54 11.10 -1.95
N THR A 96 -3.23 11.76 -2.87
CA THR A 96 -2.63 12.33 -4.09
C THR A 96 -2.52 13.84 -3.95
N ALA A 97 -1.50 14.45 -4.55
CA ALA A 97 -1.40 15.91 -4.60
C ALA A 97 -2.47 16.53 -5.53
N SER A 98 -2.88 15.78 -6.55
CA SER A 98 -3.93 16.14 -7.49
C SER A 98 -4.52 14.87 -8.13
N GLY A 99 -5.73 14.98 -8.68
CA GLY A 99 -6.41 13.88 -9.36
C GLY A 99 -6.71 12.67 -8.47
N THR A 100 -6.85 11.51 -9.09
CA THR A 100 -7.16 10.24 -8.42
C THR A 100 -6.25 9.13 -8.91
N ALA A 101 -5.95 8.16 -8.04
CA ALA A 101 -5.21 6.95 -8.39
C ALA A 101 -5.92 5.71 -7.87
N SER A 102 -5.96 4.66 -8.69
CA SER A 102 -6.44 3.34 -8.28
C SER A 102 -5.26 2.53 -7.75
N LEU A 103 -5.40 2.03 -6.53
CA LEU A 103 -4.40 1.20 -5.86
C LEU A 103 -4.89 -0.24 -5.78
N GLN A 104 -4.00 -1.18 -6.04
CA GLN A 104 -4.17 -2.57 -5.64
C GLN A 104 -3.40 -2.78 -4.34
N VAL A 105 -4.09 -3.14 -3.27
CA VAL A 105 -3.48 -3.37 -1.95
C VAL A 105 -3.60 -4.83 -1.57
N SER A 106 -2.59 -5.36 -0.91
CA SER A 106 -2.62 -6.71 -0.35
C SER A 106 -1.99 -6.70 1.03
N GLU A 107 -2.57 -7.47 1.93
CA GLU A 107 -2.11 -7.65 3.30
C GLU A 107 -2.07 -9.14 3.64
N GLY A 108 -0.92 -9.61 4.12
CA GLY A 108 -0.79 -10.95 4.67
C GLY A 108 -1.03 -10.94 6.18
N THR A 109 -1.82 -11.91 6.67
CA THR A 109 -2.04 -12.13 8.10
C THR A 109 -1.34 -13.38 8.61
N LEU A 110 -0.90 -13.31 9.86
CA LEU A 110 -0.43 -14.48 10.61
C LEU A 110 -1.63 -15.39 10.92
N ILE A 111 -1.43 -16.70 10.74
CA ILE A 111 -2.36 -17.74 11.16
C ILE A 111 -2.00 -18.17 12.58
#